data_AF-G2HGX8-F1
#
_entry.id   AF-G2HGX8-F1
#
_cell.length_a   1.000
_cell.length_b   1.000
_cell.length_c   1.000
_cell.angle_alpha   90.00
_cell.angle_beta   90.00
_cell.angle_gamma   90.00
#
_symmetry.space_group_name_H-M   'P 1'
#
loop_
_entity.id
_entity.type
_entity.pdbx_description
1 polymer ?
#
loop_
_entity_poly.entity_id
_entity_poly.type
_entity_poly.pdbx_seq_one_letter_code
_entity_poly.pdbx_strand_id
1 'polypeptide(L)'
;MGHTPLDYAREGEVMKLLRTSEAKYQEKQRKREAEERRRFPLEQRLKEHIIGQESAIATVGAAIRRKENGWYDEEHPLVFLFLGSSGIGKTELAKQTAKYMHKDAKKGFIRLDMSEFQERHEVAKFIGSPPGYVGHEEGGQLTKKLKQCPNAVVLFDEVDKAHPDVLTIMLQLFDEGRLTDGKGKTIDCKDAIFIMTSNVASDEIAQHALQLRQEALEMSRNRIAENLGDVQISDKITISKNFKENVIRPILKAHFRRDEFLGRINEIVYFLPFCHSELIQLVNKELNFWAKRAKQRHNITLLWDREVADVLVDGYNVHYGARSIKHEVERRVVNQLAAAYEQDLLPGGCTLRITVEDSDKQLLKSPELPSPQAEKRLPKLRLEIIDKDSKTRRLDIRAPLHPEKVCNTI
;
A
#
# COMPACT_ATOMS: atom_id res chain seq x y z
N MET A 1 22.31 9.23 -23.51
CA MET A 1 22.07 10.47 -24.26
C MET A 1 22.54 10.20 -25.67
N GLY A 2 21.65 10.31 -26.65
CA GLY A 2 21.98 10.18 -28.07
C GLY A 2 21.66 11.52 -28.74
N HIS A 3 22.49 11.91 -29.70
CA HIS A 3 22.20 13.06 -30.55
C HIS A 3 20.91 12.80 -31.32
N THR A 4 20.02 13.79 -31.31
CA THR A 4 18.78 13.78 -32.09
C THR A 4 19.09 14.06 -33.56
N PRO A 5 18.22 13.64 -34.50
CA PRO A 5 18.36 14.01 -35.91
C PRO A 5 18.45 15.53 -36.15
N LEU A 6 17.90 16.33 -35.22
CA LEU A 6 18.01 17.80 -35.22
C LEU A 6 19.42 18.29 -34.90
N ASP A 7 20.16 17.58 -34.05
CA ASP A 7 21.55 17.93 -33.69
C ASP A 7 22.52 17.76 -34.88
N TYR A 8 22.13 16.98 -35.89
CA TYR A 8 22.90 16.74 -37.11
C TYR A 8 22.45 17.59 -38.31
N ALA A 9 21.30 18.28 -38.21
CA ALA A 9 20.76 19.07 -39.30
C ALA A 9 21.35 20.48 -39.30
N ARG A 10 22.09 20.84 -40.36
CA ARG A 10 22.56 22.23 -40.58
C ARG A 10 21.40 23.13 -41.04
N GLU A 11 21.55 24.44 -40.86
CA GLU A 11 20.54 25.47 -41.18
C GLU A 11 19.95 25.31 -42.58
N GLY A 12 18.63 25.46 -42.71
CA GLY A 12 17.91 25.39 -43.99
C GLY A 12 16.56 24.68 -43.92
N GLU A 13 16.07 24.25 -45.08
CA GLU A 13 14.76 23.59 -45.25
C GLU A 13 14.65 22.25 -44.51
N VAL A 14 15.75 21.51 -44.40
CA VAL A 14 15.82 20.21 -43.72
C VAL A 14 15.54 20.35 -42.22
N MET A 15 16.08 21.39 -41.57
CA MET A 15 15.80 21.65 -40.15
C MET A 15 14.32 21.99 -39.93
N LYS A 16 13.71 22.80 -40.81
CA LYS A 16 12.28 23.11 -40.74
C LYS A 16 11.43 21.85 -40.90
N LEU A 17 11.75 20.99 -41.87
CA LEU A 17 11.04 19.74 -42.12
C LEU A 17 11.15 18.76 -40.95
N LEU A 18 12.33 18.66 -40.33
CA LEU A 18 12.56 17.84 -39.13
C LEU A 18 11.76 18.36 -37.93
N ARG A 19 11.75 19.68 -37.67
CA ARG A 19 10.92 20.27 -36.59
C ARG A 19 9.44 20.02 -36.81
N THR A 20 8.94 20.20 -38.04
CA THR A 20 7.52 19.92 -38.36
C THR A 20 7.20 18.43 -38.20
N SER A 21 8.10 17.54 -38.61
CA SER A 21 7.91 16.09 -38.48
C SER A 21 7.97 15.64 -37.02
N GLU A 22 8.87 16.21 -36.23
CA GLU A 22 8.96 15.99 -34.79
C GLU A 22 7.68 16.44 -34.08
N ALA A 23 7.19 17.64 -34.37
CA ALA A 23 5.93 18.14 -33.79
C ALA A 23 4.75 17.21 -34.13
N LYS A 24 4.63 16.79 -35.40
CA LYS A 24 3.61 15.81 -35.84
C LYS A 24 3.77 14.46 -35.14
N TYR A 25 5.00 13.99 -34.96
CA TYR A 25 5.27 12.74 -34.25
C TYR A 25 4.89 12.83 -32.77
N GLN A 26 5.28 13.92 -32.09
CA GLN A 26 4.92 14.17 -30.69
C GLN A 26 3.40 14.28 -30.52
N GLU A 27 2.70 14.97 -31.42
CA GLU A 27 1.23 15.04 -31.39
C GLU A 27 0.59 13.66 -31.58
N LYS A 28 1.10 12.86 -32.52
CA LYS A 28 0.64 11.48 -32.74
C LYS A 28 0.89 10.59 -31.52
N GLN A 29 2.03 10.73 -30.86
CA GLN A 29 2.33 10.02 -29.61
C GLN A 29 1.37 10.45 -28.49
N ARG A 30 1.17 11.76 -28.28
CA ARG A 30 0.21 12.28 -27.31
C ARG A 30 -1.21 11.76 -27.55
N LYS A 31 -1.67 11.72 -28.81
CA LYS A 31 -2.97 11.16 -29.18
C LYS A 31 -3.07 9.67 -28.85
N ARG A 32 -2.04 8.90 -29.17
CA ARG A 32 -1.98 7.46 -28.87
C ARG A 32 -1.99 7.19 -27.35
N GLU A 33 -1.21 7.94 -26.59
CA GLU A 33 -1.20 7.86 -25.12
C GLU A 33 -2.56 8.22 -24.54
N ALA A 34 -3.19 9.30 -25.02
CA ALA A 34 -4.52 9.70 -24.58
C ALA A 34 -5.60 8.63 -24.90
N GLU A 35 -5.52 8.00 -26.06
CA GLU A 35 -6.41 6.89 -26.43
C GLU A 35 -6.21 5.67 -25.52
N GLU A 36 -4.95 5.34 -25.21
CA GLU A 36 -4.63 4.25 -24.28
C GLU A 36 -5.17 4.54 -22.87
N ARG A 37 -5.01 5.77 -22.37
CA ARG A 37 -5.55 6.22 -21.08
C ARG A 37 -7.08 6.13 -21.02
N ARG A 38 -7.77 6.46 -22.12
CA ARG A 38 -9.24 6.33 -22.24
C ARG A 38 -9.68 4.87 -22.21
N ARG A 39 -8.93 4.00 -22.89
CA ARG A 39 -9.24 2.57 -22.97
C ARG A 39 -9.01 1.85 -21.65
N PHE A 40 -7.97 2.25 -20.90
CA PHE A 40 -7.59 1.63 -19.63
C PHE A 40 -7.34 2.70 -18.57
N PRO A 41 -8.39 3.17 -17.88
CA PRO A 41 -8.28 4.18 -16.83
C PRO A 41 -7.28 3.79 -15.74
N LEU A 42 -6.59 4.79 -15.21
CA LEU A 42 -5.62 4.65 -14.11
C LEU A 42 -6.22 3.89 -12.92
N GLU A 43 -7.44 4.23 -12.51
CA GLU A 43 -8.09 3.65 -11.35
C GLU A 43 -8.28 2.13 -11.49
N GLN A 44 -8.57 1.64 -12.70
CA GLN A 44 -8.71 0.20 -12.95
C GLN A 44 -7.36 -0.51 -12.81
N ARG A 45 -6.29 0.07 -13.37
CA ARG A 45 -4.92 -0.47 -13.26
C ARG A 45 -4.45 -0.54 -11.80
N LEU A 46 -4.81 0.48 -11.00
CA LEU A 46 -4.50 0.51 -9.56
C LEU A 46 -5.27 -0.56 -8.79
N LYS A 47 -6.56 -0.75 -9.09
CA LYS A 47 -7.43 -1.77 -8.47
C LYS A 47 -7.00 -3.21 -8.74
N GLU A 48 -6.26 -3.49 -9.81
CA GLU A 48 -5.67 -4.81 -10.05
C GLU A 48 -4.65 -5.23 -8.98
N HIS A 49 -3.97 -4.25 -8.37
CA HIS A 49 -2.88 -4.50 -7.42
C HIS A 49 -3.27 -4.17 -5.98
N ILE A 50 -4.19 -3.22 -5.81
CA ILE A 50 -4.62 -2.67 -4.51
C ILE A 50 -6.03 -3.17 -4.20
N ILE A 51 -6.17 -3.81 -3.04
CA ILE A 51 -7.46 -4.26 -2.54
C ILE A 51 -8.09 -3.11 -1.75
N GLY A 52 -9.35 -2.80 -2.05
CA GLY A 52 -10.09 -1.75 -1.37
C GLY A 52 -9.60 -0.34 -1.68
N GLN A 53 -9.75 0.56 -0.69
CA GLN A 53 -9.26 1.94 -0.73
C GLN A 53 -9.75 2.75 -1.95
N GLU A 54 -11.00 2.50 -2.39
CA GLU A 54 -11.53 3.09 -3.63
C GLU A 54 -11.53 4.62 -3.61
N SER A 55 -11.82 5.21 -2.45
CA SER A 55 -11.81 6.67 -2.27
C SER A 55 -10.40 7.23 -2.48
N ALA A 56 -9.37 6.57 -1.93
CA ALA A 56 -7.98 6.99 -2.09
C ALA A 56 -7.52 6.88 -3.55
N ILE A 57 -7.85 5.77 -4.21
CA ILE A 57 -7.56 5.54 -5.63
C ILE A 57 -8.25 6.60 -6.50
N ALA A 58 -9.51 6.93 -6.23
CA ALA A 58 -10.26 7.92 -6.98
C ALA A 58 -9.67 9.33 -6.84
N THR A 59 -9.27 9.75 -5.64
CA THR A 59 -8.66 11.07 -5.41
C THR A 59 -7.32 11.20 -6.13
N VAL A 60 -6.45 10.20 -6.00
CA VAL A 60 -5.14 10.17 -6.69
C VAL A 60 -5.33 10.11 -8.20
N GLY A 61 -6.25 9.27 -8.68
CA GLY A 61 -6.60 9.15 -10.09
C GLY A 61 -7.09 10.45 -10.70
N ALA A 62 -7.98 11.17 -10.00
CA ALA A 62 -8.50 12.46 -10.44
C ALA A 62 -7.40 13.54 -10.52
N ALA A 63 -6.50 13.61 -9.53
CA ALA A 63 -5.41 14.57 -9.50
C ALA A 63 -4.36 14.29 -10.59
N ILE A 64 -3.99 13.02 -10.81
CA ILE A 64 -3.07 12.64 -11.90
C ILE A 64 -3.71 12.90 -13.26
N ARG A 65 -5.00 12.59 -13.42
CA ARG A 65 -5.73 12.87 -14.66
C ARG A 65 -5.77 14.37 -14.96
N ARG A 66 -5.94 15.22 -13.94
CA ARG A 66 -5.82 16.68 -14.09
C ARG A 66 -4.44 17.05 -14.63
N LYS A 67 -3.37 16.52 -14.00
CA LYS A 67 -1.98 16.75 -14.42
C LYS A 67 -1.70 16.30 -15.86
N GLU A 68 -2.04 15.05 -16.21
CA GLU A 68 -1.80 14.49 -17.56
C GLU A 68 -2.55 15.21 -18.68
N ASN A 69 -3.63 15.93 -18.37
CA ASN A 69 -4.42 16.69 -19.34
C ASN A 69 -4.17 18.21 -19.27
N GLY A 70 -3.19 18.66 -18.49
CA GLY A 70 -2.83 20.09 -18.39
C GLY A 70 -3.79 20.95 -17.56
N TRP A 71 -4.67 20.33 -16.75
CA TRP A 71 -5.59 21.04 -15.85
C TRP A 71 -5.00 21.17 -14.44
N TYR A 72 -3.77 21.67 -14.35
CA TYR A 72 -3.03 21.80 -13.10
C TYR A 72 -2.17 23.06 -13.12
N ASP A 73 -1.61 23.41 -11.96
CA ASP A 73 -0.66 24.50 -11.82
C ASP A 73 0.73 24.04 -12.27
N GLU A 74 1.23 24.59 -13.38
CA GLU A 74 2.54 24.23 -13.94
C GLU A 74 3.73 24.79 -13.12
N GLU A 75 3.48 25.77 -12.24
CA GLU A 75 4.53 26.39 -11.43
C GLU A 75 4.86 25.61 -10.16
N HIS A 76 3.92 24.77 -9.70
CA HIS A 76 4.05 24.02 -8.44
C HIS A 76 3.88 22.52 -8.66
N PRO A 77 4.65 21.68 -7.93
CA PRO A 77 4.55 20.25 -8.07
C PRO A 77 3.25 19.71 -7.46
N LEU A 78 2.84 18.52 -7.88
CA LEU A 78 1.66 17.87 -7.31
C LEU A 78 2.03 17.16 -6.01
N VAL A 79 1.43 17.58 -4.89
CA VAL A 79 1.74 17.14 -3.54
C VAL A 79 0.52 16.46 -2.89
N PHE A 80 0.70 15.24 -2.41
CA PHE A 80 -0.29 14.47 -1.66
C PHE A 80 0.16 14.21 -0.23
N LEU A 81 -0.79 14.18 0.69
CA LEU A 81 -0.60 13.65 2.04
C LEU A 81 -1.52 12.45 2.29
N PHE A 82 -0.94 11.28 2.45
CA PHE A 82 -1.62 10.02 2.69
C PHE A 82 -1.71 9.76 4.20
N LEU A 83 -2.93 9.71 4.73
CA LEU A 83 -3.22 9.51 6.15
C LEU A 83 -3.92 8.17 6.41
N GLY A 84 -3.60 7.56 7.54
CA GLY A 84 -4.26 6.36 8.07
C GLY A 84 -3.27 5.44 8.79
N SER A 85 -3.71 4.30 9.30
CA SER A 85 -2.87 3.31 10.01
C SER A 85 -1.73 2.70 9.17
N SER A 86 -0.84 1.97 9.83
CA SER A 86 0.24 1.25 9.15
C SER A 86 -0.32 0.06 8.35
N GLY A 87 0.32 -0.29 7.23
CA GLY A 87 -0.03 -1.51 6.48
C GLY A 87 -1.36 -1.47 5.71
N ILE A 88 -2.03 -0.32 5.56
CA ILE A 88 -3.31 -0.20 4.83
C ILE A 88 -3.17 0.10 3.33
N GLY A 89 -1.94 0.25 2.82
CA GLY A 89 -1.68 0.40 1.37
C GLY A 89 -1.18 1.77 0.90
N LYS A 90 -0.83 2.70 1.80
CA LYS A 90 -0.30 4.04 1.46
C LYS A 90 0.93 3.98 0.53
N THR A 91 1.96 3.26 0.95
CA THR A 91 3.21 3.03 0.20
C THR A 91 2.95 2.27 -1.11
N GLU A 92 2.01 1.32 -1.09
CA GLU A 92 1.69 0.51 -2.27
C GLU A 92 0.98 1.36 -3.34
N LEU A 93 0.06 2.25 -2.95
CA LEU A 93 -0.56 3.19 -3.88
C LEU A 93 0.47 4.10 -4.55
N ALA A 94 1.41 4.66 -3.78
CA ALA A 94 2.50 5.47 -4.33
C ALA A 94 3.36 4.70 -5.35
N LYS A 95 3.70 3.45 -5.02
CA LYS A 95 4.49 2.58 -5.89
C LYS A 95 3.75 2.21 -7.19
N GLN A 96 2.46 1.89 -7.11
CA GLN A 96 1.67 1.57 -8.29
C GLN A 96 1.42 2.81 -9.17
N THR A 97 1.24 3.97 -8.57
CA THR A 97 1.22 5.26 -9.28
C THR A 97 2.51 5.49 -10.07
N ALA A 98 3.67 5.26 -9.45
CA ALA A 98 4.96 5.39 -10.13
C ALA A 98 5.13 4.40 -11.30
N LYS A 99 4.69 3.15 -11.11
CA LYS A 99 4.70 2.10 -12.14
C LYS A 99 3.77 2.43 -13.32
N TYR A 100 2.67 3.13 -13.06
CA TYR A 100 1.80 3.61 -14.12
C TYR A 100 2.45 4.74 -14.94
N MET A 101 3.06 5.72 -14.25
CA MET A 101 3.66 6.88 -14.91
C MET A 101 4.95 6.55 -15.65
N HIS A 102 5.72 5.59 -15.15
CA HIS A 102 7.07 5.30 -15.64
C HIS A 102 7.20 3.84 -16.04
N LYS A 103 7.64 3.60 -17.27
CA LYS A 103 7.97 2.24 -17.76
C LYS A 103 9.07 1.59 -16.91
N ASP A 104 10.05 2.38 -16.47
CA ASP A 104 11.10 1.95 -15.54
C ASP A 104 10.78 2.42 -14.12
N ALA A 105 10.03 1.60 -13.38
CA ALA A 105 9.63 1.89 -12.01
C ALA A 105 10.82 2.08 -11.05
N LYS A 106 12.02 1.54 -11.34
CA LYS A 106 13.19 1.70 -10.46
C LYS A 106 13.74 3.12 -10.48
N LYS A 107 13.60 3.82 -11.60
CA LYS A 107 14.04 5.21 -11.77
C LYS A 107 12.93 6.20 -11.47
N GLY A 108 11.70 5.85 -11.85
CA GLY A 108 10.52 6.70 -11.68
C GLY A 108 9.93 6.71 -10.27
N PHE A 109 10.36 5.82 -9.38
CA PHE A 109 9.93 5.78 -7.98
C PHE A 109 11.09 6.06 -7.04
N ILE A 110 11.03 7.18 -6.32
CA ILE A 110 12.02 7.59 -5.33
C ILE A 110 11.38 7.45 -3.96
N ARG A 111 11.83 6.50 -3.14
CA ARG A 111 11.41 6.38 -1.74
C ARG A 111 12.49 6.93 -0.82
N LEU A 112 12.08 7.75 0.13
CA LEU A 112 12.89 8.25 1.25
C LEU A 112 12.13 7.96 2.54
N ASP A 113 12.78 7.27 3.47
CA ASP A 113 12.24 7.00 4.80
C ASP A 113 12.56 8.21 5.70
N MET A 114 11.53 8.90 6.17
CA MET A 114 11.71 10.11 6.97
C MET A 114 12.18 9.82 8.41
N SER A 115 12.13 8.55 8.83
CA SER A 115 12.76 8.13 10.09
C SER A 115 14.29 8.21 10.05
N GLU A 116 14.92 8.20 8.87
CA GLU A 116 16.36 8.43 8.69
C GLU A 116 16.77 9.91 8.78
N PHE A 117 15.81 10.81 8.99
CA PHE A 117 16.03 12.25 9.06
C PHE A 117 15.45 12.84 10.36
N GLN A 118 15.47 12.06 11.44
CA GLN A 118 15.02 12.49 12.77
C GLN A 118 15.98 13.50 13.40
N GLU A 119 17.27 13.36 13.10
CA GLU A 119 18.33 14.18 13.69
C GLU A 119 18.78 15.32 12.77
N ARG A 120 19.15 16.46 13.36
CA ARG A 120 19.52 17.67 12.62
C ARG A 120 20.70 17.47 11.66
N HIS A 121 21.67 16.65 12.02
CA HIS A 121 22.85 16.37 11.18
C HIS A 121 22.52 15.46 9.99
N GLU A 122 21.42 14.71 10.04
CA GLU A 122 20.98 13.85 8.94
C GLU A 122 20.24 14.63 7.85
N VAL A 123 19.70 15.81 8.18
CA VAL A 123 19.09 16.74 7.21
C VAL A 123 20.06 17.10 6.09
N ALA A 124 21.36 17.19 6.37
CA ALA A 124 22.38 17.41 5.35
C ALA A 124 22.43 16.28 4.30
N LYS A 125 22.06 15.04 4.63
CA LYS A 125 21.97 13.93 3.66
C LYS A 125 20.87 14.18 2.62
N PHE A 126 19.84 14.96 2.97
CA PHE A 126 18.67 15.21 2.13
C PHE A 126 19.03 16.07 0.89
N ILE A 127 19.68 17.22 1.13
CA ILE A 127 20.10 18.19 0.08
C ILE A 127 21.60 18.14 -0.27
N GLY A 128 22.42 17.57 0.60
CA GLY A 128 23.88 17.54 0.50
C GLY A 128 24.54 18.40 1.58
N SER A 129 25.72 17.98 2.05
CA SER A 129 26.53 18.76 2.99
C SER A 129 26.97 20.09 2.36
N PRO A 130 27.12 21.18 3.14
CA PRO A 130 27.68 22.44 2.66
C PRO A 130 29.14 22.32 2.19
N PRO A 131 29.66 23.30 1.43
CA PRO A 131 31.07 23.33 1.04
C PRO A 131 32.00 23.28 2.24
N GLY A 132 33.00 22.39 2.20
CA GLY A 132 33.99 22.21 3.28
C GLY A 132 33.71 21.04 4.24
N TYR A 133 32.59 20.34 4.10
CA TYR A 133 32.26 19.14 4.89
C TYR A 133 32.42 17.84 4.09
N VAL A 134 32.70 16.73 4.79
CA VAL A 134 32.77 15.39 4.18
C VAL A 134 31.42 15.06 3.53
N GLY A 135 31.46 14.52 2.30
CA GLY A 135 30.25 14.20 1.51
C GLY A 135 29.70 15.37 0.67
N HIS A 136 30.30 16.57 0.75
CA HIS A 136 29.93 17.70 -0.12
C HIS A 136 29.97 17.33 -1.61
N GLU A 137 30.96 16.54 -2.02
CA GLU A 137 31.15 16.10 -3.42
C GLU A 137 29.97 15.25 -3.96
N GLU A 138 29.22 14.55 -3.10
CA GLU A 138 28.26 13.55 -3.52
C GLU A 138 26.87 14.11 -3.86
N GLY A 139 26.55 15.33 -3.38
CA GLY A 139 25.23 15.94 -3.47
C GLY A 139 24.19 15.28 -2.55
N GLY A 140 22.98 15.84 -2.49
CA GLY A 140 21.88 15.28 -1.70
C GLY A 140 21.27 14.02 -2.30
N GLN A 141 20.70 13.17 -1.43
CA GLN A 141 20.02 11.95 -1.89
C GLN A 141 18.82 12.27 -2.80
N LEU A 142 18.01 13.28 -2.45
CA LEU A 142 16.83 13.66 -3.22
C LEU A 142 17.22 14.36 -4.52
N THR A 143 18.11 15.36 -4.42
CA THR A 143 18.56 16.18 -5.56
C THR A 143 19.20 15.31 -6.64
N LYS A 144 20.06 14.35 -6.27
CA LYS A 144 20.72 13.46 -7.22
C LYS A 144 19.74 12.55 -7.98
N LYS A 145 18.72 12.02 -7.30
CA LYS A 145 17.69 11.16 -7.90
C LYS A 145 16.74 11.96 -8.79
N LEU A 146 16.28 13.14 -8.36
CA LEU A 146 15.44 14.02 -9.16
C LEU A 146 16.16 14.55 -10.40
N LYS A 147 17.47 14.81 -10.32
CA LYS A 147 18.27 15.15 -11.49
C LYS A 147 18.29 14.04 -12.55
N GLN A 148 18.19 12.77 -12.15
CA GLN A 148 18.12 11.63 -13.07
C GLN A 148 16.71 11.44 -13.65
N CYS A 149 15.67 11.73 -12.86
CA CYS A 149 14.27 11.58 -13.25
C CYS A 149 13.44 12.77 -12.68
N PRO A 150 13.36 13.90 -13.39
CA PRO A 150 12.69 15.12 -12.89
C PRO A 150 11.18 14.97 -12.65
N ASN A 151 10.54 14.07 -13.39
CA ASN A 151 9.11 13.76 -13.29
C ASN A 151 8.82 12.51 -12.45
N ALA A 152 9.74 12.14 -11.54
CA ALA A 152 9.57 10.98 -10.68
C ALA A 152 8.42 11.14 -9.67
N VAL A 153 7.89 10.01 -9.21
CA VAL A 153 7.03 9.94 -8.03
C VAL A 153 7.93 9.77 -6.81
N VAL A 154 7.95 10.78 -5.95
CA VAL A 154 8.75 10.84 -4.73
C VAL A 154 7.86 10.53 -3.54
N LEU A 155 8.18 9.45 -2.83
CA LEU A 155 7.52 9.04 -1.60
C LEU A 155 8.38 9.45 -0.40
N PHE A 156 7.86 10.35 0.42
CA PHE A 156 8.35 10.63 1.77
C PHE A 156 7.56 9.79 2.77
N ASP A 157 8.12 8.67 3.18
CA ASP A 157 7.44 7.71 4.05
C ASP A 157 7.59 8.14 5.52
N GLU A 158 6.52 8.06 6.31
CA GLU A 158 6.50 8.39 7.74
C GLU A 158 6.97 9.83 8.05
N VAL A 159 6.46 10.81 7.30
CA VAL A 159 6.86 12.23 7.41
C VAL A 159 6.63 12.83 8.81
N ASP A 160 5.79 12.20 9.63
CA ASP A 160 5.62 12.60 11.03
C ASP A 160 6.86 12.38 11.90
N LYS A 161 7.82 11.56 11.46
CA LYS A 161 9.09 11.33 12.15
C LYS A 161 10.20 12.28 11.72
N ALA A 162 10.01 13.07 10.66
CA ALA A 162 11.04 13.95 10.15
C ALA A 162 11.39 15.08 11.13
N HIS A 163 12.65 15.49 11.14
CA HIS A 163 13.08 16.72 11.81
C HIS A 163 12.41 17.97 11.18
N PRO A 164 12.03 19.00 11.96
CA PRO A 164 11.39 20.22 11.43
C PRO A 164 12.18 20.94 10.34
N ASP A 165 13.51 20.85 10.34
CA ASP A 165 14.36 21.47 9.31
C ASP A 165 14.17 20.81 7.93
N VAL A 166 13.83 19.52 7.88
CA VAL A 166 13.47 18.83 6.62
C VAL A 166 12.18 19.43 6.06
N LEU A 167 11.19 19.66 6.92
CA LEU A 167 9.92 20.26 6.52
C LEU A 167 10.14 21.67 5.94
N THR A 168 11.12 22.43 6.45
CA THR A 168 11.47 23.76 5.92
C THR A 168 11.93 23.67 4.47
N ILE A 169 12.77 22.69 4.17
CA ILE A 169 13.27 22.46 2.81
C ILE A 169 12.12 22.02 1.89
N MET A 170 11.23 21.16 2.40
CA MET A 170 10.05 20.71 1.65
C MET A 170 9.08 21.84 1.35
N LEU A 171 8.88 22.79 2.27
CA LEU A 171 8.12 24.02 2.03
C LEU A 171 8.65 24.76 0.82
N GLN A 172 9.95 25.07 0.79
CA GLN A 172 10.56 25.75 -0.35
C GLN A 172 10.36 24.96 -1.66
N LEU A 173 10.51 23.63 -1.60
CA LEU A 173 10.31 22.77 -2.76
C LEU A 173 8.87 22.82 -3.30
N PHE A 174 7.88 22.81 -2.41
CA PHE A 174 6.47 22.85 -2.80
C PHE A 174 6.02 24.25 -3.23
N ASP A 175 6.72 25.30 -2.77
CA ASP A 175 6.44 26.70 -3.09
C ASP A 175 7.06 27.15 -4.40
N GLU A 176 8.33 26.81 -4.65
CA GLU A 176 9.08 27.29 -5.80
C GLU A 176 9.16 26.25 -6.93
N GLY A 177 8.73 25.01 -6.66
CA GLY A 177 8.91 23.87 -7.56
C GLY A 177 10.38 23.55 -7.83
N ARG A 178 11.29 23.99 -6.97
CA ARG A 178 12.74 23.89 -7.16
C ARG A 178 13.44 23.46 -5.88
N LEU A 179 14.55 22.76 -6.04
CA LEU A 179 15.41 22.34 -4.93
C LEU A 179 16.85 22.73 -5.21
N THR A 180 17.49 23.42 -4.29
CA THR A 180 18.92 23.77 -4.38
C THR A 180 19.73 22.82 -3.52
N ASP A 181 20.72 22.17 -4.11
CA ASP A 181 21.62 21.27 -3.39
C ASP A 181 22.66 22.04 -2.55
N GLY A 182 23.40 21.32 -1.69
CA GLY A 182 24.48 21.91 -0.87
C GLY A 182 25.62 22.55 -1.67
N LYS A 183 25.72 22.28 -2.99
CA LYS A 183 26.70 22.91 -3.91
C LYS A 183 26.16 24.20 -4.55
N GLY A 184 24.92 24.60 -4.25
CA GLY A 184 24.25 25.74 -4.88
C GLY A 184 23.66 25.44 -6.26
N LYS A 185 23.54 24.16 -6.64
CA LYS A 185 22.90 23.77 -7.91
C LYS A 185 21.40 23.59 -7.70
N THR A 186 20.62 24.37 -8.45
CA THR A 186 19.16 24.28 -8.46
C THR A 186 18.66 23.23 -9.46
N ILE A 187 17.63 22.48 -9.06
CA ILE A 187 16.96 21.44 -9.84
C ILE A 187 15.48 21.79 -9.94
N ASP A 188 14.94 21.74 -11.15
CA ASP A 188 13.51 21.88 -11.39
C ASP A 188 12.77 20.59 -11.05
N CYS A 189 11.74 20.71 -10.21
CA CYS A 189 10.95 19.63 -9.65
C CYS A 189 9.45 19.78 -9.91
N LYS A 190 9.02 20.75 -10.74
CA LYS A 190 7.61 21.04 -11.04
C LYS A 190 6.85 19.83 -11.60
N ASP A 191 7.53 19.03 -12.42
CA ASP A 191 6.94 17.83 -13.03
C ASP A 191 6.89 16.62 -12.07
N ALA A 192 7.56 16.66 -10.93
CA ALA A 192 7.52 15.58 -9.96
C ALA A 192 6.14 15.46 -9.29
N ILE A 193 5.87 14.28 -8.74
CA ILE A 193 4.73 14.06 -7.85
C ILE A 193 5.28 13.69 -6.48
N PHE A 194 4.95 14.47 -5.47
CA PHE A 194 5.34 14.22 -4.10
C PHE A 194 4.18 13.57 -3.35
N ILE A 195 4.47 12.44 -2.70
CA ILE A 195 3.52 11.72 -1.86
C ILE A 195 4.16 11.62 -0.48
N MET A 196 3.49 12.16 0.52
CA MET A 196 3.89 12.02 1.92
C MET A 196 2.99 11.00 2.58
N THR A 197 3.51 10.10 3.40
CA THR A 197 2.69 9.22 4.25
C THR A 197 2.85 9.63 5.70
N SER A 198 1.75 9.58 6.44
CA SER A 198 1.79 9.75 7.88
C SER A 198 0.81 8.82 8.58
N ASN A 199 1.16 8.43 9.80
CA ASN A 199 0.26 7.73 10.71
C ASN A 199 -0.48 8.70 11.66
N VAL A 200 -0.28 10.01 11.52
CA VAL A 200 -0.98 11.02 12.32
C VAL A 200 -2.49 10.93 12.08
N ALA A 201 -3.25 11.08 13.16
CA ALA A 201 -4.70 10.94 13.21
C ALA A 201 -5.24 9.55 12.78
N SER A 202 -4.40 8.51 12.80
CA SER A 202 -4.83 7.17 12.35
C SER A 202 -5.97 6.59 13.18
N ASP A 203 -5.97 6.84 14.48
CA ASP A 203 -6.93 6.26 15.41
C ASP A 203 -8.30 6.93 15.23
N GLU A 204 -8.33 8.25 15.08
CA GLU A 204 -9.55 9.01 14.79
C GLU A 204 -10.14 8.62 13.43
N ILE A 205 -9.29 8.49 12.40
CA ILE A 205 -9.72 8.03 11.07
C ILE A 205 -10.30 6.62 11.17
N ALA A 206 -9.66 5.72 11.91
CA ALA A 206 -10.11 4.34 12.07
C ALA A 206 -11.44 4.26 12.82
N GLN A 207 -11.59 4.97 13.93
CA GLN A 207 -12.82 5.01 14.71
C GLN A 207 -13.98 5.58 13.90
N HIS A 208 -13.76 6.71 13.20
CA HIS A 208 -14.79 7.32 12.38
C HIS A 208 -15.19 6.42 11.20
N ALA A 209 -14.24 5.71 10.59
CA ALA A 209 -14.52 4.75 9.53
C ALA A 209 -15.38 3.56 10.03
N LEU A 210 -15.09 3.05 11.23
CA LEU A 210 -15.89 1.99 11.85
C LEU A 210 -17.32 2.47 12.15
N GLN A 211 -17.47 3.69 12.67
CA GLN A 211 -18.77 4.30 12.90
C GLN A 211 -19.58 4.43 11.60
N LEU A 212 -18.98 4.98 10.53
CA LEU A 212 -19.65 5.14 9.24
C LEU A 212 -20.10 3.79 8.64
N ARG A 213 -19.35 2.71 8.91
CA ARG A 213 -19.74 1.35 8.50
C ARG A 213 -20.94 0.85 9.28
N GLN A 214 -20.97 1.06 10.59
CA GLN A 214 -22.09 0.64 11.44
C GLN A 214 -23.37 1.38 11.02
N GLU A 215 -23.30 2.70 10.84
CA GLU A 215 -24.42 3.51 10.36
C GLU A 215 -24.92 3.04 8.99
N ALA A 216 -24.01 2.72 8.05
CA ALA A 216 -24.39 2.20 6.73
C ALA A 216 -25.10 0.83 6.81
N LEU A 217 -24.64 -0.06 7.70
CA LEU A 217 -25.26 -1.37 7.92
C LEU A 217 -26.65 -1.25 8.56
N GLU A 218 -26.81 -0.36 9.54
CA GLU A 218 -28.11 -0.09 10.17
C GLU A 218 -29.12 0.48 9.17
N MET A 219 -28.68 1.45 8.36
CA MET A 219 -29.50 2.01 7.28
C MET A 219 -29.89 0.95 6.25
N SER A 220 -28.98 0.06 5.88
CA SER A 220 -29.27 -1.05 4.98
C SER A 220 -30.29 -2.01 5.60
N ARG A 221 -30.13 -2.35 6.89
CA ARG A 221 -31.06 -3.25 7.60
C ARG A 221 -32.46 -2.66 7.67
N ASN A 222 -32.57 -1.36 7.94
CA ASN A 222 -33.86 -0.66 7.99
C ASN A 222 -34.53 -0.61 6.61
N ARG A 223 -33.78 -0.35 5.52
CA ARG A 223 -34.31 -0.37 4.15
C ARG A 223 -34.78 -1.75 3.70
N ILE A 224 -34.07 -2.82 4.11
CA ILE A 224 -34.48 -4.20 3.84
C ILE A 224 -35.79 -4.53 4.57
N ALA A 225 -35.95 -4.07 5.81
CA ALA A 225 -37.20 -4.24 6.56
C ALA A 225 -38.39 -3.51 5.91
N GLU A 226 -38.14 -2.44 5.15
CA GLU A 226 -39.15 -1.64 4.45
C GLU A 226 -39.46 -2.11 3.01
N ASN A 227 -38.95 -3.27 2.55
CA ASN A 227 -39.23 -3.87 1.23
C ASN A 227 -38.99 -2.93 0.02
N LEU A 228 -38.06 -1.97 0.14
CA LEU A 228 -37.58 -1.18 -0.99
C LEU A 228 -36.54 -2.00 -1.76
N GLY A 229 -37.02 -2.70 -2.80
CA GLY A 229 -36.22 -3.51 -3.71
C GLY A 229 -35.08 -2.73 -4.38
N ASP A 230 -33.99 -3.46 -4.60
CA ASP A 230 -32.73 -3.07 -5.25
C ASP A 230 -31.84 -2.06 -4.50
N VAL A 231 -31.01 -2.60 -3.61
CA VAL A 231 -29.85 -1.87 -3.09
C VAL A 231 -28.58 -2.59 -3.50
N GLN A 232 -27.93 -2.10 -4.57
CA GLN A 232 -26.49 -2.28 -4.69
C GLN A 232 -25.86 -1.57 -3.49
N ILE A 233 -25.34 -2.34 -2.56
CA ILE A 233 -24.55 -1.84 -1.43
C ILE A 233 -23.27 -1.25 -2.04
N SER A 234 -23.27 0.05 -2.34
CA SER A 234 -22.00 0.73 -2.56
C SER A 234 -21.42 0.98 -1.17
N ASP A 235 -20.47 0.14 -0.75
CA ASP A 235 -19.60 0.31 0.43
C ASP A 235 -18.71 1.56 0.35
N LYS A 236 -19.12 2.56 -0.44
CA LYS A 236 -18.34 3.76 -0.76
C LYS A 236 -18.47 4.77 0.37
N ILE A 237 -17.75 4.47 1.44
CA ILE A 237 -17.67 5.34 2.61
C ILE A 237 -16.71 6.49 2.29
N THR A 238 -17.21 7.71 2.46
CA THR A 238 -16.43 8.92 2.25
C THR A 238 -16.39 9.71 3.54
N ILE A 239 -15.20 10.19 3.91
CA ILE A 239 -15.04 11.03 5.09
C ILE A 239 -15.72 12.38 4.86
N SER A 240 -16.58 12.77 5.80
CA SER A 240 -17.32 14.03 5.76
C SER A 240 -16.40 15.25 5.82
N LYS A 241 -16.80 16.36 5.18
CA LYS A 241 -16.05 17.63 5.25
C LYS A 241 -15.90 18.12 6.69
N ASN A 242 -16.93 17.93 7.52
CA ASN A 242 -16.93 18.30 8.93
C ASN A 242 -15.80 17.61 9.71
N PHE A 243 -15.64 16.30 9.52
CA PHE A 243 -14.58 15.54 10.18
C PHE A 243 -13.19 15.98 9.72
N LYS A 244 -13.00 16.27 8.43
CA LYS A 244 -11.72 16.76 7.89
C LYS A 244 -11.29 18.09 8.53
N GLU A 245 -12.21 19.05 8.61
CA GLU A 245 -11.89 20.39 9.13
C GLU A 245 -11.81 20.46 10.65
N ASN A 246 -12.69 19.77 11.37
CA ASN A 246 -12.82 19.94 12.83
C ASN A 246 -12.03 18.91 13.65
N VAL A 247 -11.67 17.76 13.07
CA VAL A 247 -10.90 16.71 13.77
C VAL A 247 -9.50 16.60 13.18
N ILE A 248 -9.40 16.33 11.88
CA ILE A 248 -8.11 16.03 11.26
C ILE A 248 -7.22 17.27 11.18
N ARG A 249 -7.75 18.39 10.67
CA ARG A 249 -6.94 19.59 10.42
C ARG A 249 -6.29 20.13 11.71
N PRO A 250 -6.96 20.22 12.87
CA PRO A 250 -6.31 20.59 14.13
C PRO A 250 -5.17 19.65 14.55
N ILE A 251 -5.35 18.34 14.38
CA ILE A 251 -4.31 17.35 14.71
C ILE A 251 -3.08 17.55 13.82
N LEU A 252 -3.29 17.73 12.50
CA LEU A 252 -2.19 18.00 11.57
C LEU A 252 -1.47 19.32 11.90
N LYS A 253 -2.21 20.37 12.22
CA LYS A 253 -1.63 21.67 12.62
C LYS A 253 -0.78 21.54 13.88
N ALA A 254 -1.28 20.83 14.90
CA ALA A 254 -0.55 20.59 16.14
C ALA A 254 0.73 19.78 15.90
N HIS A 255 0.67 18.78 15.02
CA HIS A 255 1.80 17.92 14.69
C HIS A 255 2.89 18.65 13.91
N PHE A 256 2.55 19.24 12.76
CA PHE A 256 3.55 19.88 11.88
C PHE A 256 3.98 21.27 12.37
N ARG A 257 3.21 21.89 13.27
CA ARG A 257 3.47 23.22 13.88
C ARG A 257 3.66 24.36 12.86
N ARG A 258 3.25 24.14 11.61
CA ARG A 258 3.42 25.07 10.48
C ARG A 258 2.20 25.00 9.60
N ASP A 259 1.33 26.00 9.69
CA ASP A 259 0.08 26.01 8.93
C ASP A 259 0.34 26.18 7.43
N GLU A 260 1.39 26.92 7.07
CA GLU A 260 1.84 27.11 5.69
C GLU A 260 2.11 25.79 4.98
N PHE A 261 2.66 24.80 5.67
CA PHE A 261 2.95 23.48 5.11
C PHE A 261 1.68 22.78 4.63
N LEU A 262 0.59 22.87 5.39
CA LEU A 262 -0.69 22.28 5.01
C LEU A 262 -1.33 23.00 3.82
N GLY A 263 -1.08 24.30 3.67
CA GLY A 263 -1.55 25.10 2.52
C GLY A 263 -0.92 24.70 1.19
N ARG A 264 0.22 24.00 1.21
CA ARG A 264 0.95 23.56 0.00
C ARG A 264 0.62 22.14 -0.45
N ILE A 265 -0.21 21.44 0.31
CA ILE A 265 -0.68 20.10 -0.04
C ILE A 265 -1.90 20.25 -0.96
N ASN A 266 -1.84 19.69 -2.17
CA ASN A 266 -2.96 19.76 -3.10
C ASN A 266 -4.14 18.89 -2.64
N GLU A 267 -3.85 17.66 -2.18
CA GLU A 267 -4.89 16.70 -1.79
C GLU A 267 -4.46 15.88 -0.57
N ILE A 268 -5.32 15.85 0.46
CA ILE A 268 -5.17 14.92 1.59
C ILE A 268 -6.00 13.67 1.30
N VAL A 269 -5.32 12.53 1.25
CA VAL A 269 -5.89 11.23 0.89
C VAL A 269 -6.01 10.37 2.13
N TYR A 270 -7.23 9.92 2.42
CA TYR A 270 -7.53 9.16 3.61
C TYR A 270 -7.66 7.68 3.27
N PHE A 271 -6.90 6.86 3.99
CA PHE A 271 -6.95 5.42 3.89
C PHE A 271 -7.70 4.88 5.11
N LEU A 272 -8.73 4.09 4.83
CA LEU A 272 -9.62 3.57 5.86
C LEU A 272 -9.18 2.16 6.26
N PRO A 273 -9.49 1.68 7.48
CA PRO A 273 -9.33 0.27 7.83
C PRO A 273 -10.03 -0.64 6.82
N PHE A 274 -9.52 -1.84 6.57
CA PHE A 274 -10.17 -2.76 5.63
C PHE A 274 -11.54 -3.22 6.15
N CYS A 275 -12.52 -3.39 5.26
CA CYS A 275 -13.79 -4.05 5.58
C CYS A 275 -13.63 -5.57 5.51
N HIS A 276 -14.63 -6.31 6.01
CA HIS A 276 -14.56 -7.77 6.08
C HIS A 276 -14.35 -8.42 4.70
N SER A 277 -15.03 -7.95 3.65
CA SER A 277 -14.86 -8.47 2.29
C SER A 277 -13.46 -8.18 1.73
N GLU A 278 -12.90 -6.99 2.00
CA GLU A 278 -11.52 -6.64 1.65
C GLU A 278 -10.50 -7.51 2.41
N LEU A 279 -10.75 -7.81 3.69
CA LEU A 279 -9.91 -8.69 4.49
C LEU A 279 -9.88 -10.12 3.95
N ILE A 280 -11.04 -10.68 3.56
CA ILE A 280 -11.12 -11.98 2.91
C ILE A 280 -10.29 -12.00 1.61
N GLN A 281 -10.40 -10.95 0.79
CA GLN A 281 -9.59 -10.84 -0.43
C GLN A 281 -8.08 -10.80 -0.12
N LEU A 282 -7.69 -10.09 0.93
CA LEU A 282 -6.31 -9.98 1.37
C LEU A 282 -5.77 -11.33 1.87
N VAL A 283 -6.52 -12.05 2.71
CA VAL A 283 -6.17 -13.40 3.17
C VAL A 283 -6.00 -14.34 1.98
N ASN A 284 -6.93 -14.34 1.03
CA ASN A 284 -6.83 -15.17 -0.16
C ASN A 284 -5.62 -14.81 -1.02
N LYS A 285 -5.26 -13.52 -1.12
CA LYS A 285 -4.05 -13.08 -1.84
C LYS A 285 -2.78 -13.62 -1.18
N GLU A 286 -2.69 -13.56 0.15
CA GLU A 286 -1.56 -14.09 0.91
C GLU A 286 -1.49 -15.63 0.85
N LEU A 287 -2.61 -16.34 0.99
CA LEU A 287 -2.66 -17.80 0.83
C LEU A 287 -2.24 -18.23 -0.58
N ASN A 288 -2.69 -17.52 -1.61
CA ASN A 288 -2.25 -17.77 -2.99
C ASN A 288 -0.75 -17.52 -3.21
N PHE A 289 -0.18 -16.51 -2.54
CA PHE A 289 1.26 -16.26 -2.58
C PHE A 289 2.03 -17.46 -2.00
N TRP A 290 1.62 -17.97 -0.85
CA TRP A 290 2.23 -19.15 -0.23
C TRP A 290 1.97 -20.44 -1.02
N ALA A 291 0.79 -20.62 -1.60
CA ALA A 291 0.48 -21.76 -2.47
C ALA A 291 1.39 -21.83 -3.70
N LYS A 292 1.64 -20.68 -4.35
CA LYS A 292 2.60 -20.60 -5.47
C LYS A 292 4.01 -20.98 -5.02
N ARG A 293 4.45 -20.48 -3.86
CA ARG A 293 5.77 -20.77 -3.30
C ARG A 293 5.93 -22.24 -2.91
N ALA A 294 4.90 -22.84 -2.30
CA ALA A 294 4.87 -24.26 -1.94
C ALA A 294 4.95 -25.16 -3.19
N LYS A 295 4.20 -24.82 -4.23
CA LYS A 295 4.24 -25.54 -5.51
C LYS A 295 5.60 -25.45 -6.19
N GLN A 296 6.22 -24.27 -6.22
CA GLN A 296 7.52 -24.05 -6.87
C GLN A 296 8.67 -24.74 -6.16
N ARG A 297 8.68 -24.76 -4.82
CA ARG A 297 9.82 -25.29 -4.04
C ARG A 297 9.68 -26.76 -3.65
N HIS A 298 8.46 -27.20 -3.36
CA HIS A 298 8.21 -28.52 -2.77
C HIS A 298 7.24 -29.37 -3.61
N ASN A 299 6.75 -28.86 -4.75
CA ASN A 299 5.74 -29.51 -5.58
C ASN A 299 4.45 -29.87 -4.82
N ILE A 300 4.07 -29.05 -3.84
CA ILE A 300 2.88 -29.25 -3.01
C ILE A 300 1.75 -28.36 -3.53
N THR A 301 0.55 -28.93 -3.70
CA THR A 301 -0.65 -28.17 -4.06
C THR A 301 -1.46 -27.85 -2.80
N LEU A 302 -1.64 -26.57 -2.49
CA LEU A 302 -2.45 -26.12 -1.36
C LEU A 302 -3.87 -25.78 -1.80
N LEU A 303 -4.86 -26.27 -1.04
CA LEU A 303 -6.29 -25.95 -1.14
C LEU A 303 -6.78 -25.53 0.24
N TRP A 304 -7.79 -24.65 0.31
CA TRP A 304 -8.37 -24.22 1.58
C TRP A 304 -9.87 -23.99 1.44
N ASP A 305 -10.59 -24.21 2.55
CA ASP A 305 -12.02 -23.96 2.63
C ASP A 305 -12.34 -22.48 2.89
N ARG A 306 -13.57 -22.07 2.61
CA ARG A 306 -14.00 -20.67 2.82
C ARG A 306 -13.89 -20.26 4.29
N GLU A 307 -14.25 -21.15 5.19
CA GLU A 307 -14.18 -20.95 6.64
C GLU A 307 -12.75 -20.63 7.13
N VAL A 308 -11.72 -21.13 6.44
CA VAL A 308 -10.31 -20.83 6.78
C VAL A 308 -10.03 -19.35 6.59
N ALA A 309 -10.58 -18.74 5.54
CA ALA A 309 -10.42 -17.32 5.31
C ALA A 309 -11.04 -16.52 6.45
N ASP A 310 -12.26 -16.86 6.88
CA ASP A 310 -12.95 -16.18 7.98
C ASP A 310 -12.17 -16.27 9.30
N VAL A 311 -11.65 -17.45 9.65
CA VAL A 311 -10.82 -17.65 10.84
C VAL A 311 -9.52 -16.83 10.81
N LEU A 312 -8.93 -16.66 9.63
CA LEU A 312 -7.70 -15.86 9.48
C LEU A 312 -8.00 -14.36 9.53
N VAL A 313 -9.21 -13.93 9.11
CA VAL A 313 -9.65 -12.54 9.23
C VAL A 313 -9.79 -12.12 10.70
N ASP A 314 -10.15 -13.02 11.61
CA ASP A 314 -10.22 -12.73 13.06
C ASP A 314 -8.88 -12.29 13.65
N GLY A 315 -7.75 -12.62 13.00
CA GLY A 315 -6.41 -12.14 13.38
C GLY A 315 -6.11 -10.70 12.95
N TYR A 316 -7.05 -10.01 12.30
CA TYR A 316 -6.87 -8.64 11.83
C TYR A 316 -6.74 -7.65 12.99
N ASN A 317 -5.70 -6.82 12.92
CA ASN A 317 -5.52 -5.69 13.82
C ASN A 317 -5.54 -4.37 13.03
N VAL A 318 -6.46 -3.48 13.40
CA VAL A 318 -6.68 -2.18 12.74
C VAL A 318 -5.45 -1.29 12.73
N HIS A 319 -4.64 -1.30 13.79
CA HIS A 319 -3.43 -0.46 13.89
C HIS A 319 -2.31 -0.93 12.95
N TYR A 320 -2.23 -2.24 12.70
CA TYR A 320 -1.19 -2.86 11.86
C TYR A 320 -1.65 -3.17 10.43
N GLY A 321 -2.94 -2.98 10.13
CA GLY A 321 -3.50 -3.14 8.79
C GLY A 321 -3.23 -4.53 8.20
N ALA A 322 -2.94 -4.59 6.90
CA ALA A 322 -2.70 -5.84 6.17
C ALA A 322 -1.50 -6.65 6.71
N ARG A 323 -0.56 -6.01 7.42
CA ARG A 323 0.59 -6.72 8.01
C ARG A 323 0.15 -7.74 9.05
N SER A 324 -0.91 -7.44 9.82
CA SER A 324 -1.47 -8.38 10.80
C SER A 324 -1.93 -9.68 10.15
N ILE A 325 -2.66 -9.58 9.02
CA ILE A 325 -3.10 -10.75 8.24
C ILE A 325 -1.93 -11.57 7.72
N LYS A 326 -0.90 -10.90 7.18
CA LYS A 326 0.30 -11.60 6.71
C LYS A 326 0.96 -12.40 7.84
N HIS A 327 1.12 -11.78 9.01
CA HIS A 327 1.67 -12.45 10.19
C HIS A 327 0.78 -13.60 10.68
N GLU A 328 -0.55 -13.45 10.63
CA GLU A 328 -1.47 -14.49 11.05
C GLU A 328 -1.44 -15.71 10.13
N VAL A 329 -1.40 -15.49 8.81
CA VAL A 329 -1.22 -16.54 7.80
C VAL A 329 0.12 -17.25 8.00
N GLU A 330 1.21 -16.50 8.19
CA GLU A 330 2.52 -17.08 8.49
C GLU A 330 2.49 -17.92 9.77
N ARG A 331 1.92 -17.37 10.84
CA ARG A 331 1.88 -18.01 12.16
C ARG A 331 1.03 -19.27 12.19
N ARG A 332 -0.16 -19.27 11.60
CA ARG A 332 -1.09 -20.41 11.69
C ARG A 332 -0.95 -21.41 10.55
N VAL A 333 -0.69 -20.95 9.33
CA VAL A 333 -0.64 -21.83 8.15
C VAL A 333 0.79 -22.21 7.81
N VAL A 334 1.67 -21.21 7.62
CA VAL A 334 3.04 -21.48 7.15
C VAL A 334 3.85 -22.24 8.19
N ASN A 335 3.71 -21.91 9.48
CA ASN A 335 4.40 -22.66 10.54
C ASN A 335 3.92 -24.12 10.62
N GLN A 336 2.62 -24.39 10.44
CA GLN A 336 2.11 -25.76 10.39
C GLN A 336 2.67 -26.52 9.18
N LEU A 337 2.71 -25.88 8.00
CA LEU A 337 3.30 -26.46 6.80
C LEU A 337 4.80 -26.76 6.99
N ALA A 338 5.54 -25.83 7.60
CA ALA A 338 6.96 -25.99 7.89
C ALA A 338 7.21 -27.16 8.86
N ALA A 339 6.44 -27.23 9.96
CA ALA A 339 6.55 -28.31 10.93
C ALA A 339 6.16 -29.68 10.33
N ALA A 340 5.12 -29.74 9.49
CA ALA A 340 4.73 -30.96 8.78
C ALA A 340 5.80 -31.43 7.78
N TYR A 341 6.46 -30.48 7.11
CA TYR A 341 7.56 -30.77 6.20
C TYR A 341 8.78 -31.31 6.94
N GLU A 342 9.14 -30.72 8.08
CA GLU A 342 10.27 -31.16 8.91
C GLU A 342 10.06 -32.56 9.52
N GLN A 343 8.81 -32.94 9.78
CA GLN A 343 8.45 -34.27 10.29
C GLN A 343 8.31 -35.33 9.18
N ASP A 344 8.73 -35.03 7.94
CA ASP A 344 8.59 -35.89 6.76
C ASP A 344 7.14 -36.39 6.52
N LEU A 345 6.14 -35.63 7.00
CA LEU A 345 4.73 -36.00 6.88
C LEU A 345 4.15 -35.65 5.50
N LEU A 346 4.90 -34.91 4.67
CA LEU A 346 4.46 -34.38 3.39
C LEU A 346 5.13 -35.14 2.23
N PRO A 347 4.46 -36.14 1.63
CA PRO A 347 5.00 -36.83 0.46
C PRO A 347 5.10 -35.88 -0.74
N GLY A 348 6.12 -36.10 -1.59
CA GLY A 348 6.33 -35.28 -2.78
C GLY A 348 5.13 -35.33 -3.74
N GLY A 349 4.67 -34.16 -4.21
CA GLY A 349 3.50 -34.08 -5.11
C GLY A 349 2.14 -34.12 -4.39
N CYS A 350 2.10 -34.00 -3.06
CA CYS A 350 0.85 -34.09 -2.31
C CYS A 350 -0.08 -32.88 -2.55
N THR A 351 -1.38 -33.13 -2.35
CA THR A 351 -2.39 -32.08 -2.25
C THR A 351 -2.80 -31.93 -0.80
N LEU A 352 -2.53 -30.77 -0.22
CA LEU A 352 -2.90 -30.42 1.15
C LEU A 352 -4.15 -29.55 1.14
N ARG A 353 -5.15 -29.93 1.92
CA ARG A 353 -6.34 -29.15 2.21
C ARG A 353 -6.24 -28.58 3.62
N ILE A 354 -6.44 -27.27 3.74
CA ILE A 354 -6.54 -26.57 5.02
C ILE A 354 -8.02 -26.52 5.40
N THR A 355 -8.34 -27.02 6.58
CA THR A 355 -9.71 -27.03 7.13
C THR A 355 -9.74 -26.40 8.52
N VAL A 356 -10.92 -25.91 8.92
CA VAL A 356 -11.15 -25.41 10.27
C VAL A 356 -11.73 -26.55 11.11
N GLU A 357 -11.14 -26.79 12.28
CA GLU A 357 -11.76 -27.67 13.26
C GLU A 357 -12.72 -26.86 14.15
N ASP A 358 -14.01 -26.97 13.83
CA ASP A 358 -15.09 -26.43 14.65
C ASP A 358 -15.11 -27.15 16.01
N SER A 359 -14.64 -26.48 17.06
CA SER A 359 -14.84 -26.95 18.43
C SER A 359 -16.32 -26.86 18.85
N ASP A 360 -17.12 -26.03 18.16
CA ASP A 360 -18.52 -25.77 18.51
C ASP A 360 -19.52 -26.80 17.94
N LYS A 361 -19.16 -27.57 16.92
CA LYS A 361 -20.05 -28.66 16.42
C LYS A 361 -20.11 -29.87 17.35
N GLN A 362 -19.16 -30.04 18.27
CA GLN A 362 -19.22 -31.10 19.29
C GLN A 362 -20.07 -30.72 20.51
N LEU A 363 -20.20 -29.43 20.84
CA LEU A 363 -21.03 -28.97 21.97
C LEU A 363 -22.52 -29.02 21.68
N LEU A 364 -22.93 -29.01 20.41
CA LEU A 364 -24.34 -29.18 19.99
C LEU A 364 -24.86 -30.64 20.10
N LYS A 365 -24.04 -31.60 20.57
CA LYS A 365 -24.47 -32.99 20.82
C LYS A 365 -24.60 -33.36 22.30
N SER A 366 -24.34 -32.44 23.22
CA SER A 366 -24.47 -32.66 24.66
C SER A 366 -25.36 -31.57 25.27
N PRO A 367 -26.53 -31.91 25.85
CA PRO A 367 -27.41 -30.95 26.47
C PRO A 367 -26.94 -30.66 27.90
N GLU A 368 -25.84 -29.92 28.06
CA GLU A 368 -25.46 -29.36 29.37
C GLU A 368 -25.11 -27.88 29.20
N LEU A 369 -25.68 -27.06 30.09
CA LEU A 369 -25.65 -25.60 30.04
C LEU A 369 -24.21 -25.06 30.08
N PRO A 370 -23.87 -24.01 29.30
CA PRO A 370 -22.55 -23.43 29.33
C PRO A 370 -22.31 -22.61 30.61
N SER A 371 -21.25 -22.94 31.33
CA SER A 371 -20.73 -22.18 32.47
C SER A 371 -20.14 -20.81 32.06
N PRO A 372 -20.16 -19.76 32.91
CA PRO A 372 -19.82 -18.38 32.54
C PRO A 372 -18.32 -18.06 32.32
N GLN A 373 -17.44 -19.06 32.27
CA GLN A 373 -15.98 -18.88 32.18
C GLN A 373 -15.30 -19.69 31.06
N ALA A 374 -16.03 -20.00 29.98
CA ALA A 374 -15.40 -20.57 28.80
C ALA A 374 -14.61 -19.48 28.05
N GLU A 375 -13.29 -19.43 28.26
CA GLU A 375 -12.38 -18.77 27.31
C GLU A 375 -12.75 -19.24 25.90
N LYS A 376 -13.12 -18.31 25.01
CA LYS A 376 -13.38 -18.62 23.59
C LYS A 376 -12.12 -19.28 23.02
N ARG A 377 -12.12 -20.61 22.91
CA ARG A 377 -11.03 -21.35 22.26
C ARG A 377 -11.00 -20.90 20.80
N LEU A 378 -9.89 -20.28 20.39
CA LEU A 378 -9.70 -19.87 19.00
C LEU A 378 -9.82 -21.11 18.09
N PRO A 379 -10.59 -21.02 16.99
CA PRO A 379 -10.74 -22.14 16.06
C PRO A 379 -9.37 -22.57 15.54
N LYS A 380 -9.10 -23.88 15.63
CA LYS A 380 -7.81 -24.46 15.23
C LYS A 380 -7.85 -24.81 13.75
N LEU A 381 -6.86 -24.31 13.00
CA LEU A 381 -6.63 -24.75 11.63
C LEU A 381 -5.92 -26.10 11.63
N ARG A 382 -6.32 -26.97 10.70
CA ARG A 382 -5.70 -28.29 10.49
C ARG A 382 -5.34 -28.49 9.02
N LEU A 383 -4.33 -29.32 8.82
CA LEU A 383 -3.88 -29.77 7.50
C LEU A 383 -4.35 -31.21 7.27
N GLU A 384 -5.01 -31.43 6.15
CA GLU A 384 -5.43 -32.75 5.68
C GLU A 384 -4.76 -33.04 4.34
N ILE A 385 -4.11 -34.20 4.21
CA ILE A 385 -3.62 -34.69 2.92
C ILE A 385 -4.77 -35.34 2.17
N ILE A 386 -4.96 -34.97 0.91
CA ILE A 386 -5.83 -35.69 -0.03
C ILE A 386 -4.97 -36.71 -0.76
N ASP A 387 -5.16 -38.00 -0.46
CA ASP A 387 -4.55 -39.08 -1.22
C ASP A 387 -5.19 -39.24 -2.59
N LYS A 388 -4.47 -39.87 -3.54
CA LYS A 388 -4.94 -40.12 -4.92
C LYS A 388 -6.26 -40.91 -4.98
N ASP A 389 -6.62 -41.63 -3.92
CA ASP A 389 -7.88 -42.37 -3.77
C ASP A 389 -9.02 -41.55 -3.12
N SER A 390 -8.90 -40.21 -3.06
CA SER A 390 -9.86 -39.30 -2.42
C SER A 390 -10.06 -39.50 -0.90
N LYS A 391 -9.24 -40.31 -0.24
CA LYS A 391 -9.22 -40.44 1.22
C LYS A 391 -8.45 -39.26 1.82
N THR A 392 -9.06 -38.57 2.79
CA THR A 392 -8.40 -37.50 3.54
C THR A 392 -7.68 -38.09 4.75
N ARG A 393 -6.36 -37.88 4.84
CA ARG A 393 -5.56 -38.25 6.01
C ARG A 393 -5.23 -36.99 6.80
N ARG A 394 -5.65 -36.97 8.07
CA ARG A 394 -5.31 -35.88 9.00
C ARG A 394 -3.83 -35.91 9.34
N LEU A 395 -3.20 -34.74 9.34
CA LEU A 395 -1.83 -34.57 9.80
C LEU A 395 -1.82 -34.22 11.29
N ASP A 396 -1.39 -35.18 12.10
CA ASP A 396 -1.11 -34.94 13.53
C ASP A 396 0.28 -34.32 13.66
N ILE A 397 0.36 -33.00 13.46
CA ILE A 397 1.60 -32.24 13.62
C ILE A 397 1.93 -32.20 15.11
N ARG A 398 3.01 -32.88 15.51
CA ARG A 398 3.50 -32.79 16.89
C ARG A 398 4.09 -31.41 17.12
N ALA A 399 3.76 -30.76 18.23
CA ALA A 399 4.47 -29.55 18.64
C ALA A 399 5.96 -29.88 18.84
N PRO A 400 6.89 -28.96 18.50
CA PRO A 400 8.31 -29.20 18.70
C PRO A 400 8.57 -29.56 20.17
N LEU A 401 9.39 -30.60 20.38
CA LEU A 401 9.72 -31.07 21.73
C LEU A 401 10.43 -29.93 22.48
N HIS A 402 9.83 -29.47 23.59
CA HIS A 402 10.50 -28.55 24.49
C HIS A 402 11.79 -29.22 25.03
N PRO A 403 12.94 -28.54 25.04
CA PRO A 403 14.22 -29.14 25.45
C PRO A 403 14.20 -29.71 26.89
N GLU A 404 13.30 -29.23 27.75
CA GLU A 404 13.13 -29.74 29.12
C GLU A 404 12.59 -31.18 29.19
N LYS A 405 11.99 -31.71 28.12
CA LYS A 405 11.46 -33.09 28.11
C LYS A 405 12.48 -34.13 27.64
N VAL A 406 13.70 -33.73 27.26
CA VAL A 406 14.76 -34.64 26.81
C VAL A 406 15.65 -35.11 27.97
N CYS A 407 15.56 -34.48 29.16
CA CYS A 407 16.43 -34.80 30.29
C CYS A 407 16.00 -36.00 31.17
N ASN A 408 14.87 -36.66 30.91
CA ASN A 408 14.38 -37.79 31.73
C ASN A 408 14.44 -39.13 30.99
N THR A 409 15.50 -39.39 30.25
CA THR A 409 15.81 -40.75 29.77
C THR A 409 17.31 -40.85 29.45
N ILE A 410 18.12 -40.99 30.49
CA ILE A 410 19.42 -41.67 30.44
C ILE A 410 19.42 -42.71 31.56
#